data_AF-A0A0M5JFC7-F1
#
_entry.id   AF-A0A0M5JFC7-F1
#
_cell.length_a   1.000
_cell.length_b   1.000
_cell.length_c   1.000
_cell.angle_alpha   90.00
_cell.angle_beta   90.00
_cell.angle_gamma   90.00
#
_symmetry.space_group_name_H-M   'P 1'
#
loop_
_entity.id
_entity.type
_entity.pdbx_description
1 polymer ?
#
loop_
_entity_poly.entity_id
_entity_poly.type
_entity_poly.pdbx_seq_one_letter_code
_entity_poly.pdbx_strand_id
1 'polypeptide(L)'
;MKSERGYALLLVMIIATLTMIFALSLSGLALSTRAQLNKTDDINKATDIAEMGVTYYQKIVEKLVNSAKGTAASKTQQYFTGSNPSQQQRDYYLDQTFKSDLTSLLQTNNAQVNVDTPSNNFKITFKSLVPNPEKPNELIVKFESTGQTNNEKRPITGFFTIKKSTTNSRVGELKPVPSHYKIIENYPVELLNKPPKFKTNNNSTYFKEKVTIQGNRILTVNGEAYFKDLELQGSAAIQINGDAIFEKEITVIGNAYKICITGKTYLLDSTKAKLTSYPIPRNTCTKPDTSEWFFNPNEGIKVTY
;
A
#
# COMPACT_ATOMS: atom_id res chain seq x y z
N MET A 1 22.18 93.15 4.13
CA MET A 1 21.82 91.80 4.62
C MET A 1 21.15 91.06 3.48
N LYS A 2 21.84 90.09 2.88
CA LYS A 2 21.34 89.29 1.76
C LYS A 2 20.17 88.40 2.22
N SER A 3 19.20 88.22 1.34
CA SER A 3 17.97 87.42 1.57
C SER A 3 18.27 85.93 1.66
N GLU A 4 18.78 85.47 2.81
CA GLU A 4 19.04 84.04 3.08
C GLU A 4 17.76 83.27 3.41
N ARG A 5 16.67 83.99 3.75
CA ARG A 5 15.38 83.41 4.16
C ARG A 5 14.66 82.65 3.03
N GLY A 6 14.88 83.04 1.77
CA GLY A 6 14.29 82.35 0.62
C GLY A 6 15.00 81.04 0.27
N TYR A 7 16.32 80.98 0.46
CA TYR A 7 17.12 79.80 0.15
C TYR A 7 16.90 78.68 1.16
N ALA A 8 16.79 79.03 2.45
CA ALA A 8 16.43 78.08 3.51
C ALA A 8 15.04 77.46 3.29
N LEU A 9 14.06 78.27 2.85
CA LEU A 9 12.71 77.78 2.53
C LEU A 9 12.71 76.79 1.37
N LEU A 10 13.44 77.10 0.29
CA LEU A 10 13.61 76.20 -0.86
C LEU A 10 14.26 74.88 -0.45
N LEU A 11 15.30 74.95 0.38
CA LEU A 11 16.02 73.77 0.85
C LEU A 11 15.13 72.86 1.72
N VAL A 12 14.32 73.44 2.61
CA VAL A 12 13.34 72.69 3.40
C VAL A 12 12.26 72.06 2.51
N MET A 13 11.75 72.76 1.50
CA MET A 13 10.80 72.17 0.55
C MET A 13 11.41 70.99 -0.22
N ILE A 14 12.67 71.10 -0.66
CA ILE A 14 13.38 70.03 -1.35
C ILE A 14 13.57 68.82 -0.42
N ILE A 15 13.99 69.04 0.82
CA ILE A 15 14.14 67.96 1.80
C ILE A 15 12.78 67.30 2.09
N ALA A 16 11.73 68.09 2.29
CA ALA A 16 10.38 67.57 2.57
C ALA A 16 9.83 66.74 1.40
N THR A 17 9.98 67.23 0.16
CA THR A 17 9.53 66.51 -1.04
C THR A 17 10.33 65.22 -1.26
N LEU A 18 11.66 65.25 -1.12
CA LEU A 18 12.48 64.04 -1.18
C LEU A 18 12.09 63.02 -0.11
N THR A 19 11.92 63.47 1.13
CA THR A 19 11.51 62.59 2.24
C THR A 19 10.14 61.97 1.99
N MET A 20 9.19 62.70 1.41
CA MET A 20 7.88 62.18 1.06
C MET A 20 7.93 61.13 -0.05
N ILE A 21 8.76 61.36 -1.08
CA ILE A 21 8.99 60.38 -2.15
C ILE A 21 9.61 59.10 -1.59
N PHE A 22 10.60 59.21 -0.69
CA PHE A 22 11.20 58.06 -0.03
C PHE A 22 10.22 57.32 0.90
N ALA A 23 9.39 58.03 1.66
CA ALA A 23 8.39 57.40 2.53
C ALA A 23 7.33 56.63 1.73
N LEU A 24 6.86 57.18 0.61
CA LEU A 24 5.93 56.51 -0.29
C LEU A 24 6.55 55.29 -0.97
N SER A 25 7.81 55.37 -1.41
CA SER A 25 8.50 54.24 -2.03
C SER A 25 8.71 53.09 -1.04
N LEU A 26 9.15 53.39 0.20
CA LEU A 26 9.28 52.40 1.28
C LEU A 26 7.95 51.75 1.65
N SER A 27 6.87 52.53 1.69
CA SER A 27 5.53 52.01 1.98
C SER A 27 5.02 51.07 0.88
N GLY A 28 5.25 51.41 -0.39
CA GLY A 28 4.92 50.54 -1.52
C GLY A 28 5.70 49.23 -1.49
N LEU A 29 6.99 49.27 -1.15
CA LEU A 29 7.82 48.08 -0.97
C LEU A 29 7.32 47.20 0.18
N ALA A 30 7.02 47.79 1.35
CA ALA A 30 6.54 47.04 2.52
C ALA A 30 5.19 46.32 2.25
N LEU A 31 4.25 46.99 1.58
CA LEU A 31 2.97 46.38 1.20
C LEU A 31 3.15 45.25 0.18
N SER A 32 4.04 45.45 -0.81
CA SER A 32 4.37 44.43 -1.81
C SER A 32 5.02 43.20 -1.17
N THR A 33 6.00 43.39 -0.27
CA THR A 33 6.64 42.30 0.46
C THR A 33 5.62 41.52 1.30
N ARG A 34 4.72 42.20 2.02
CA ARG A 34 3.67 41.53 2.80
C ARG A 34 2.74 40.70 1.92
N ALA A 35 2.32 41.23 0.76
CA ALA A 35 1.48 40.49 -0.18
C ALA A 35 2.19 39.24 -0.74
N GLN A 36 3.50 39.36 -1.04
CA GLN A 36 4.31 38.22 -1.51
C GLN A 36 4.50 37.16 -0.43
N LEU A 37 4.71 37.56 0.83
CA LEU A 37 4.82 36.63 1.96
C LEU A 37 3.50 35.87 2.16
N ASN A 38 2.37 36.58 2.23
CA ASN A 38 1.05 35.94 2.36
C ASN A 38 0.78 34.96 1.22
N LYS A 39 1.10 35.35 -0.03
CA LYS A 39 0.95 34.47 -1.18
C LYS A 39 1.84 33.23 -1.07
N THR A 40 3.09 33.40 -0.62
CA THR A 40 4.02 32.29 -0.41
C THR A 40 3.51 31.32 0.66
N ASP A 41 2.97 31.85 1.77
CA ASP A 41 2.37 31.04 2.83
C ASP A 41 1.13 30.27 2.34
N ASP A 42 0.26 30.91 1.57
CA ASP A 42 -0.93 30.26 0.99
C ASP A 42 -0.53 29.17 -0.02
N ILE A 43 0.54 29.38 -0.80
CA ILE A 43 1.11 28.38 -1.70
C ILE A 43 1.65 27.18 -0.91
N ASN A 44 2.39 27.41 0.17
CA ASN A 44 2.95 26.36 1.00
C ASN A 44 1.82 25.53 1.64
N LYS A 45 0.82 26.19 2.23
CA LYS A 45 -0.37 25.53 2.81
C LYS A 45 -1.15 24.73 1.76
N ALA A 46 -1.36 25.28 0.57
CA ALA A 46 -2.04 24.57 -0.50
C ALA A 46 -1.25 23.30 -0.91
N THR A 47 0.08 23.34 -0.85
CA THR A 47 0.95 22.17 -1.11
C THR A 47 0.78 21.13 -0.01
N ASP A 48 0.88 21.52 1.26
CA ASP A 48 0.69 20.61 2.40
C ASP A 48 -0.70 19.94 2.38
N ILE A 49 -1.74 20.70 2.04
CA ILE A 49 -3.11 20.19 1.89
C ILE A 49 -3.22 19.21 0.71
N ALA A 50 -2.52 19.46 -0.39
CA ALA A 50 -2.46 18.51 -1.50
C ALA A 50 -1.79 17.18 -1.08
N GLU A 51 -0.72 17.22 -0.29
CA GLU A 51 -0.03 16.05 0.27
C GLU A 51 -0.91 15.27 1.27
N MET A 52 -1.71 15.97 2.08
CA MET A 52 -2.73 15.34 2.91
C MET A 52 -3.75 14.58 2.05
N GLY A 53 -4.19 15.18 0.94
CA GLY A 53 -5.09 14.52 -0.01
C GLY A 53 -4.51 13.25 -0.61
N VAL A 54 -3.21 13.24 -0.91
CA VAL A 54 -2.47 12.05 -1.38
C VAL A 54 -2.54 10.92 -0.34
N THR A 55 -2.24 11.21 0.92
CA THR A 55 -2.28 10.24 2.02
C THR A 55 -3.71 9.73 2.28
N TYR A 56 -4.70 10.63 2.20
CA TYR A 56 -6.11 10.29 2.32
C TYR A 56 -6.55 9.33 1.21
N TYR A 57 -6.19 9.63 -0.03
CA TYR A 57 -6.59 8.84 -1.18
C TYR A 57 -5.97 7.45 -1.18
N GLN A 58 -4.77 7.28 -0.63
CA GLN A 58 -4.16 5.97 -0.41
C GLN A 58 -5.06 5.01 0.39
N LYS A 59 -5.65 5.51 1.49
CA LYS A 59 -6.56 4.72 2.34
C LYS A 59 -7.87 4.40 1.61
N ILE A 60 -8.34 5.31 0.75
CA ILE A 60 -9.50 5.05 -0.09
C ILE A 60 -9.19 3.95 -1.10
N VAL A 61 -8.08 4.06 -1.83
CA VAL A 61 -7.67 3.10 -2.86
C VAL A 61 -7.58 1.69 -2.26
N GLU A 62 -7.02 1.53 -1.06
CA GLU A 62 -7.00 0.24 -0.37
C GLU A 62 -8.40 -0.38 -0.21
N LYS A 63 -9.38 0.41 0.24
CA LYS A 63 -10.77 -0.04 0.38
C LYS A 63 -11.41 -0.36 -0.98
N LEU A 64 -11.17 0.47 -1.98
CA LEU A 64 -11.73 0.28 -3.32
C LEU A 64 -11.17 -0.97 -4.00
N VAL A 65 -9.87 -1.25 -3.84
CA VAL A 65 -9.23 -2.47 -4.33
C VAL A 65 -9.87 -3.68 -3.67
N ASN A 66 -10.02 -3.69 -2.33
CA ASN A 66 -10.66 -4.80 -1.63
C ASN A 66 -12.12 -5.01 -2.06
N SER A 67 -12.87 -3.93 -2.29
CA SER A 67 -14.23 -4.01 -2.81
C SER A 67 -14.26 -4.60 -4.23
N ALA A 68 -13.39 -4.12 -5.13
CA ALA A 68 -13.32 -4.62 -6.51
C ALA A 68 -12.94 -6.11 -6.55
N LYS A 69 -12.03 -6.56 -5.67
CA LYS A 69 -11.69 -7.99 -5.51
C LYS A 69 -12.92 -8.83 -5.15
N GLY A 70 -13.66 -8.41 -4.11
CA GLY A 70 -14.84 -9.14 -3.64
C GLY A 70 -15.93 -9.25 -4.71
N THR A 71 -16.15 -8.16 -5.45
CA THR A 71 -17.11 -8.15 -6.57
C THR A 71 -16.64 -9.04 -7.73
N ALA A 72 -15.36 -8.95 -8.10
CA ALA A 72 -14.80 -9.77 -9.18
C ALA A 72 -14.86 -11.27 -8.87
N ALA A 73 -14.54 -11.67 -7.64
CA ALA A 73 -14.64 -13.06 -7.19
C ALA A 73 -16.10 -13.56 -7.27
N SER A 74 -17.05 -12.79 -6.74
CA SER A 74 -18.48 -13.13 -6.75
C SER A 74 -19.03 -13.27 -8.18
N LYS A 75 -18.72 -12.31 -9.06
CA LYS A 75 -19.15 -12.34 -10.47
C LYS A 75 -18.53 -13.49 -11.25
N THR A 76 -17.26 -13.81 -11.00
CA THR A 76 -16.57 -14.95 -11.63
C THR A 76 -17.22 -16.27 -11.23
N GLN A 77 -17.52 -16.44 -9.94
CA GLN A 77 -18.21 -17.63 -9.44
C GLN A 77 -19.60 -17.77 -10.06
N GLN A 78 -20.36 -16.68 -10.12
CA GLN A 78 -21.69 -16.68 -10.74
C GLN A 78 -21.64 -17.02 -12.24
N TYR A 79 -20.71 -16.43 -12.97
CA TYR A 79 -20.57 -16.63 -14.42
C TYR A 79 -20.25 -18.09 -14.79
N PHE A 80 -19.44 -18.76 -13.98
CA PHE A 80 -19.05 -20.16 -14.22
C PHE A 80 -19.84 -21.19 -13.40
N THR A 81 -20.95 -20.78 -12.77
CA THR A 81 -21.81 -21.74 -12.05
C THR A 81 -22.35 -22.79 -13.03
N GLY A 82 -22.12 -24.07 -12.73
CA GLY A 82 -22.53 -25.19 -13.60
C GLY A 82 -21.63 -25.43 -14.81
N SER A 83 -20.48 -24.76 -14.89
CA SER A 83 -19.44 -24.96 -15.92
C SER A 83 -18.12 -25.39 -15.29
N ASN A 84 -17.28 -26.12 -16.03
CA ASN A 84 -15.92 -26.47 -15.64
C ASN A 84 -14.89 -25.72 -16.52
N PRO A 85 -14.74 -24.39 -16.35
CA PRO A 85 -13.76 -23.62 -17.11
C PRO A 85 -12.33 -24.03 -16.75
N SER A 86 -11.41 -23.89 -17.70
CA SER A 86 -9.98 -23.94 -17.41
C SER A 86 -9.58 -22.82 -16.44
N GLN A 87 -8.50 -23.02 -15.69
CA GLN A 87 -7.95 -22.00 -14.79
C GLN A 87 -7.69 -20.68 -15.52
N GLN A 88 -7.12 -20.75 -16.72
CA GLN A 88 -6.80 -19.57 -17.54
C GLN A 88 -8.05 -18.76 -17.92
N GLN A 89 -9.17 -19.43 -18.20
CA GLN A 89 -10.43 -18.76 -18.50
C GLN A 89 -11.01 -18.06 -17.26
N ARG A 90 -10.90 -18.68 -16.08
CA ARG A 90 -11.33 -18.04 -14.83
C ARG A 90 -10.47 -16.82 -14.51
N ASP A 91 -9.15 -16.96 -14.61
CA ASP A 91 -8.21 -15.87 -14.32
C ASP A 91 -8.41 -14.67 -15.26
N TYR A 92 -8.61 -14.94 -16.55
CA TYR A 92 -8.90 -13.88 -17.53
C TYR A 92 -10.20 -13.13 -17.20
N TYR A 93 -11.28 -13.85 -16.88
CA TYR A 93 -12.57 -13.23 -16.54
C TYR A 93 -12.48 -12.43 -15.24
N LEU A 94 -11.78 -12.98 -14.23
CA LEU A 94 -11.55 -12.32 -12.95
C LEU A 94 -10.78 -11.00 -13.14
N ASP A 95 -9.71 -11.00 -13.94
CA ASP A 95 -8.90 -9.81 -14.21
C ASP A 95 -9.70 -8.71 -14.91
N GLN A 96 -10.46 -9.07 -15.95
CA GLN A 96 -11.28 -8.11 -16.69
C GLN A 96 -12.35 -7.49 -15.79
N THR A 97 -13.01 -8.33 -14.97
CA THR A 97 -14.04 -7.88 -14.04
C THR A 97 -13.44 -6.99 -12.96
N PHE A 98 -12.31 -7.38 -12.37
CA PHE A 98 -11.60 -6.57 -11.38
C PHE A 98 -11.20 -5.20 -11.95
N LYS A 99 -10.57 -5.17 -13.13
CA LYS A 99 -10.12 -3.92 -13.76
C LYS A 99 -11.30 -3.00 -14.07
N SER A 100 -12.39 -3.56 -14.60
CA SER A 100 -13.62 -2.82 -14.91
C SER A 100 -14.24 -2.21 -13.64
N ASP A 101 -14.47 -3.03 -12.61
CA ASP A 101 -15.09 -2.59 -11.37
C ASP A 101 -14.22 -1.58 -10.62
N LEU A 102 -12.90 -1.81 -10.55
CA LEU A 102 -11.96 -0.88 -9.94
C LEU A 102 -11.94 0.46 -10.67
N THR A 103 -11.94 0.46 -12.01
CA THR A 103 -11.96 1.69 -12.80
C THR A 103 -13.23 2.51 -12.49
N SER A 104 -14.39 1.85 -12.45
CA SER A 104 -15.67 2.49 -12.10
C SER A 104 -15.65 3.08 -10.68
N LEU A 105 -15.15 2.31 -9.71
CA LEU A 105 -15.02 2.75 -8.32
C LEU A 105 -14.07 3.95 -8.19
N LEU A 106 -12.94 3.95 -8.87
CA LEU A 106 -11.97 5.06 -8.85
C LEU A 106 -12.53 6.33 -9.51
N GLN A 107 -13.28 6.20 -10.60
CA GLN A 107 -13.92 7.33 -11.29
C GLN A 107 -15.02 7.99 -10.45
N THR A 108 -15.75 7.21 -9.67
CA THR A 108 -16.86 7.69 -8.83
C THR A 108 -16.39 8.24 -7.48
N ASN A 109 -15.22 7.82 -6.97
CA ASN A 109 -14.63 8.30 -5.73
C ASN A 109 -13.74 9.55 -5.90
N ASN A 110 -14.26 10.57 -6.60
CA ASN A 110 -13.64 11.90 -6.56
C ASN A 110 -14.07 12.60 -5.28
N ALA A 111 -13.15 12.74 -4.32
CA ALA A 111 -13.43 13.37 -3.04
C ALA A 111 -13.01 14.84 -3.06
N GLN A 112 -13.84 15.72 -2.48
CA GLN A 112 -13.44 17.05 -2.06
C GLN A 112 -13.65 17.14 -0.54
N VAL A 113 -12.58 17.43 0.19
CA VAL A 113 -12.59 17.40 1.65
C VAL A 113 -12.03 18.70 2.18
N ASN A 114 -12.78 19.33 3.09
CA ASN A 114 -12.34 20.54 3.77
C ASN A 114 -11.39 20.16 4.92
N VAL A 115 -10.30 20.90 5.04
CA VAL A 115 -9.29 20.80 6.09
C VAL A 115 -9.44 22.06 6.95
N ASP A 116 -10.12 21.91 8.08
CA ASP A 116 -10.41 22.94 9.08
C ASP A 116 -11.41 24.04 8.65
N THR A 117 -11.22 24.66 7.48
CA THR A 117 -12.10 25.72 6.96
C THR A 117 -12.56 25.43 5.54
N PRO A 118 -13.67 26.03 5.06
CA PRO A 118 -14.10 25.85 3.67
C PRO A 118 -13.09 26.37 2.63
N SER A 119 -12.26 27.35 3.00
CA SER A 119 -11.23 27.92 2.12
C SER A 119 -9.99 27.03 1.98
N ASN A 120 -9.86 26.02 2.85
CA ASN A 120 -8.76 25.08 2.90
C ASN A 120 -9.33 23.69 2.56
N ASN A 121 -9.09 23.21 1.35
CA ASN A 121 -9.62 21.92 0.95
C ASN A 121 -8.69 21.23 -0.04
N PHE A 122 -8.79 19.91 -0.12
CA PHE A 122 -8.20 19.18 -1.23
C PHE A 122 -9.28 18.55 -2.09
N LYS A 123 -8.99 18.43 -3.38
CA LYS A 123 -9.80 17.69 -4.35
C LYS A 123 -8.97 16.59 -5.00
N ILE A 124 -9.47 15.37 -4.93
CA ILE A 124 -8.90 14.22 -5.64
C ILE A 124 -9.60 14.04 -6.98
N THR A 125 -8.80 13.89 -8.02
CA THR A 125 -9.27 13.57 -9.37
C THR A 125 -8.55 12.34 -9.89
N PHE A 126 -9.28 11.25 -10.12
CA PHE A 126 -8.75 10.09 -10.83
C PHE A 126 -8.38 10.48 -12.28
N LYS A 127 -7.20 10.05 -12.75
CA LYS A 127 -6.75 10.32 -14.12
C LYS A 127 -6.77 9.06 -14.98
N SER A 128 -6.17 7.97 -14.52
CA SER A 128 -6.15 6.72 -15.29
C SER A 128 -5.77 5.48 -14.49
N LEU A 129 -6.15 4.32 -15.01
CA LEU A 129 -5.70 2.99 -14.57
C LEU A 129 -5.13 2.26 -15.79
N VAL A 130 -3.81 2.11 -15.84
CA VAL A 130 -3.11 1.51 -16.98
C VAL A 130 -2.23 0.34 -16.54
N PRO A 131 -2.05 -0.70 -17.36
CA PRO A 131 -1.01 -1.71 -17.12
C PRO A 131 0.37 -1.06 -17.06
N ASN A 132 1.24 -1.58 -16.19
CA ASN A 132 2.65 -1.20 -16.21
C ASN A 132 3.32 -1.85 -17.44
N PRO A 133 3.89 -1.06 -18.38
CA PRO A 133 4.50 -1.60 -19.60
C PRO A 133 5.71 -2.49 -19.32
N GLU A 134 6.42 -2.28 -18.21
CA GLU A 134 7.59 -3.07 -17.82
C GLU A 134 7.22 -4.32 -17.03
N LYS A 135 6.03 -4.33 -16.42
CA LYS A 135 5.60 -5.37 -15.48
C LYS A 135 4.13 -5.73 -15.73
N PRO A 136 3.84 -6.78 -16.49
CA PRO A 136 2.48 -7.11 -16.94
C PRO A 136 1.50 -7.45 -15.81
N ASN A 137 2.02 -7.72 -14.61
CA ASN A 137 1.27 -8.03 -13.41
C ASN A 137 1.13 -6.83 -12.46
N GLU A 138 1.34 -5.62 -12.97
CA GLU A 138 1.12 -4.39 -12.22
C GLU A 138 0.16 -3.48 -12.98
N LEU A 139 -0.70 -2.80 -12.23
CA LEU A 139 -1.53 -1.70 -12.69
C LEU A 139 -1.06 -0.42 -12.00
N ILE A 140 -0.97 0.66 -12.77
CA ILE A 140 -0.62 1.98 -12.30
C ILE A 140 -1.91 2.80 -12.25
N VAL A 141 -2.29 3.20 -11.04
CA VAL A 141 -3.35 4.18 -10.79
C VAL A 141 -2.70 5.56 -10.78
N LYS A 142 -3.12 6.45 -11.68
CA LYS A 142 -2.71 7.86 -11.70
C LYS A 142 -3.85 8.73 -11.20
N PHE A 143 -3.51 9.69 -10.35
CA PHE A 143 -4.47 10.65 -9.79
C PHE A 143 -3.81 12.00 -9.56
N GLU A 144 -4.63 13.02 -9.33
CA GLU A 144 -4.20 14.35 -8.97
C GLU A 144 -4.88 14.76 -7.68
N SER A 145 -4.11 15.25 -6.72
CA SER A 145 -4.59 15.89 -5.50
C SER A 145 -4.34 17.39 -5.64
N THR A 146 -5.41 18.18 -5.70
CA THR A 146 -5.30 19.64 -5.73
C THR A 146 -5.65 20.21 -4.38
N GLY A 147 -4.67 20.73 -3.66
CA GLY A 147 -4.90 21.51 -2.45
C GLY A 147 -5.21 22.96 -2.79
N GLN A 148 -6.13 23.55 -2.04
CA GLN A 148 -6.57 24.93 -2.17
C GLN A 148 -6.45 25.61 -0.81
N THR A 149 -5.91 26.82 -0.79
CA THR A 149 -5.92 27.74 0.36
C THR A 149 -6.22 29.13 -0.17
N ASN A 150 -7.32 29.73 0.29
CA ASN A 150 -7.82 31.00 -0.22
C ASN A 150 -7.97 30.97 -1.76
N ASN A 151 -7.15 31.77 -2.46
CA ASN A 151 -7.13 31.89 -3.92
C ASN A 151 -6.04 31.06 -4.59
N GLU A 152 -5.13 30.46 -3.82
CA GLU A 152 -4.02 29.68 -4.33
C GLU A 152 -4.40 28.19 -4.42
N LYS A 153 -3.98 27.55 -5.52
CA LYS A 153 -4.21 26.13 -5.78
C LYS A 153 -2.92 25.45 -6.18
N ARG A 154 -2.68 24.27 -5.62
CA ARG A 154 -1.50 23.46 -5.90
C ARG A 154 -1.90 22.04 -6.24
N PRO A 155 -1.78 21.63 -7.52
CA PRO A 155 -1.96 20.24 -7.91
C PRO A 155 -0.67 19.45 -7.65
N ILE A 156 -0.82 18.23 -7.11
CA ILE A 156 0.23 17.23 -7.02
C ILE A 156 -0.27 15.99 -7.76
N THR A 157 0.54 15.48 -8.68
CA THR A 157 0.22 14.22 -9.36
C THR A 157 0.83 13.06 -8.59
N GLY A 158 -0.01 12.11 -8.21
CA GLY A 158 0.41 10.90 -7.52
C GLY A 158 0.16 9.66 -8.36
N PHE A 159 0.90 8.60 -8.07
CA PHE A 159 0.60 7.28 -8.61
C PHE A 159 0.80 6.17 -7.60
N PHE A 160 -0.06 5.16 -7.71
CA PHE A 160 -0.01 3.92 -6.93
C PHE A 160 0.19 2.73 -7.86
N THR A 161 0.87 1.71 -7.35
CA THR A 161 1.00 0.43 -8.02
C THR A 161 0.10 -0.59 -7.33
N ILE A 162 -0.80 -1.21 -8.09
CA ILE A 162 -1.56 -2.38 -7.68
C ILE A 162 -0.91 -3.58 -8.34
N LYS A 163 -0.55 -4.58 -7.56
CA LYS A 163 0.15 -5.77 -8.05
C LYS A 163 -0.82 -6.92 -8.11
N LYS A 164 -0.74 -7.71 -9.16
CA LYS A 164 -1.33 -9.04 -9.18
C LYS A 164 -0.42 -9.95 -8.37
N SER A 165 -1.00 -10.78 -7.50
CA SER A 165 -0.25 -11.85 -6.86
C SER A 165 0.23 -12.82 -7.94
N THR A 166 1.47 -12.61 -8.42
CA THR A 166 2.13 -13.51 -9.35
C THR A 166 2.72 -14.64 -8.56
N THR A 167 1.89 -15.60 -8.18
CA THR A 167 2.46 -16.92 -7.91
C THR A 167 2.69 -17.59 -9.27
N ASN A 168 3.75 -17.19 -9.98
CA ASN A 168 4.37 -18.15 -10.89
C ASN A 168 4.57 -19.43 -10.06
N SER A 169 4.10 -20.56 -10.57
CA SER A 169 4.30 -21.81 -9.86
C SER A 169 5.79 -21.95 -9.57
N ARG A 170 6.19 -21.95 -8.29
CA ARG A 170 7.57 -22.19 -7.89
C ARG A 170 8.02 -23.63 -8.10
N VAL A 171 7.16 -24.47 -8.70
CA VAL A 171 7.50 -25.86 -9.05
C VAL A 171 8.74 -25.86 -9.95
N GLY A 172 9.76 -26.60 -9.54
CA GLY A 172 11.06 -26.67 -10.22
C GLY A 172 12.09 -25.64 -9.76
N GLU A 173 11.72 -24.61 -9.00
CA GLU A 173 12.68 -23.71 -8.36
C GLU A 173 13.51 -24.44 -7.31
N LEU A 174 14.71 -23.91 -7.06
CA LEU A 174 15.60 -24.44 -6.03
C LEU A 174 15.07 -24.15 -4.61
N LYS A 175 15.48 -25.00 -3.65
CA LYS A 175 15.29 -24.77 -2.23
C LYS A 175 15.69 -23.33 -1.86
N PRO A 176 14.80 -22.55 -1.23
CA PRO A 176 15.11 -21.17 -0.88
C PRO A 176 16.19 -21.12 0.22
N VAL A 177 17.08 -20.14 0.10
CA VAL A 177 18.12 -19.90 1.11
C VAL A 177 17.56 -19.08 2.29
N PRO A 178 18.04 -19.30 3.53
CA PRO A 178 17.54 -18.59 4.70
C PRO A 178 17.59 -17.06 4.60
N SER A 179 18.54 -16.50 3.84
CA SER A 179 18.69 -15.05 3.62
C SER A 179 17.52 -14.39 2.89
N HIS A 180 16.65 -15.17 2.23
CA HIS A 180 15.43 -14.64 1.61
C HIS A 180 14.33 -14.31 2.63
N TYR A 181 14.48 -14.75 3.89
CA TYR A 181 13.48 -14.57 4.93
C TYR A 181 13.94 -13.53 5.93
N LYS A 182 13.01 -12.65 6.33
CA LYS A 182 13.27 -11.59 7.30
C LYS A 182 13.44 -12.12 8.72
N ILE A 183 12.80 -13.25 9.03
CA ILE A 183 12.92 -13.93 10.32
C ILE A 183 13.53 -15.31 10.08
N ILE A 184 14.61 -15.62 10.81
CA ILE A 184 15.25 -16.93 10.78
C ILE A 184 15.16 -17.52 12.19
N GLU A 185 14.35 -18.56 12.35
CA GLU A 185 14.19 -19.30 13.59
C GLU A 185 15.23 -20.42 13.62
N ASN A 186 16.30 -20.18 14.39
CA ASN A 186 17.44 -21.11 14.48
C ASN A 186 17.20 -22.26 15.47
N TYR A 187 16.16 -22.16 16.31
CA TYR A 187 15.87 -23.13 17.37
C TYR A 187 14.51 -23.80 17.14
N PRO A 188 14.29 -25.00 17.71
CA PRO A 188 12.98 -25.65 17.66
C PRO A 188 11.88 -24.75 18.21
N VAL A 189 10.73 -24.72 17.53
CA VAL A 189 9.56 -23.99 18.00
C VAL A 189 8.60 -24.99 18.61
N GLU A 190 8.53 -24.97 19.93
CA GLU A 190 7.70 -25.89 20.72
C GLU A 190 6.57 -25.13 21.41
N LEU A 191 5.37 -25.23 20.85
CA LEU A 191 4.15 -24.75 21.48
C LEU A 191 3.50 -25.93 22.22
N LEU A 192 4.07 -26.26 23.39
CA LEU A 192 3.70 -27.42 24.20
C LEU A 192 3.27 -26.98 25.60
N ASN A 193 2.09 -27.43 26.08
CA ASN A 193 1.60 -27.50 27.49
C ASN A 193 1.96 -26.41 28.55
N LYS A 194 2.65 -25.32 28.18
CA LYS A 194 3.09 -24.18 28.98
C LYS A 194 2.98 -22.90 28.13
N PRO A 195 2.72 -21.71 28.69
CA PRO A 195 2.66 -20.47 27.90
C PRO A 195 3.94 -20.26 27.04
N PRO A 196 3.85 -19.61 25.86
CA PRO A 196 2.69 -18.91 25.30
C PRO A 196 1.79 -19.80 24.42
N LYS A 197 0.47 -19.57 24.45
CA LYS A 197 -0.51 -20.30 23.61
C LYS A 197 -0.46 -19.91 22.13
N PHE A 198 0.13 -18.76 21.82
CA PHE A 198 0.19 -18.18 20.49
C PHE A 198 1.62 -17.73 20.20
N LYS A 199 2.10 -17.93 18.97
CA LYS A 199 3.31 -17.30 18.46
C LYS A 199 2.98 -16.64 17.13
N THR A 200 3.35 -15.37 16.98
CA THR A 200 3.12 -14.60 15.76
C THR A 200 4.42 -14.05 15.24
N ASN A 201 4.74 -14.37 14.00
CA ASN A 201 5.86 -13.80 13.27
C ASN A 201 5.33 -12.79 12.25
N ASN A 202 5.73 -11.52 12.41
CA ASN A 202 5.17 -10.41 11.63
C ASN A 202 5.69 -10.31 10.19
N ASN A 203 6.56 -11.22 9.75
CA ASN A 203 7.12 -11.26 8.40
C ASN A 203 7.41 -12.71 7.97
N SER A 204 7.84 -12.90 6.71
CA SER A 204 8.27 -14.20 6.21
C SER A 204 9.33 -14.86 7.11
N THR A 205 9.12 -16.12 7.44
CA THR A 205 9.92 -16.86 8.42
C THR A 205 10.53 -18.15 7.86
N TYR A 206 11.81 -18.37 8.14
CA TYR A 206 12.52 -19.63 7.89
C TYR A 206 12.73 -20.42 9.19
N PHE A 207 12.07 -21.57 9.34
CA PHE A 207 12.25 -22.48 10.47
C PHE A 207 13.34 -23.51 10.16
N LYS A 208 14.54 -23.30 10.72
CA LYS A 208 15.69 -24.20 10.52
C LYS A 208 15.55 -25.51 11.29
N GLU A 209 14.70 -25.56 12.30
CA GLU A 209 14.47 -26.75 13.12
C GLU A 209 12.99 -27.09 13.19
N LYS A 210 12.69 -28.25 13.79
CA LYS A 210 11.34 -28.79 13.89
C LYS A 210 10.41 -27.81 14.61
N VAL A 211 9.21 -27.64 14.06
CA VAL A 211 8.10 -26.92 14.68
C VAL A 211 7.09 -27.92 15.19
N THR A 212 6.80 -27.90 16.49
CA THR A 212 5.82 -28.79 17.13
C THR A 212 4.76 -27.96 17.84
N ILE A 213 3.49 -28.18 17.48
CA ILE A 213 2.35 -27.46 18.06
C ILE A 213 1.39 -28.50 18.64
N GLN A 214 1.08 -28.38 19.93
CA GLN A 214 0.22 -29.33 20.64
C GLN A 214 -0.96 -28.64 21.34
N GLY A 215 -2.16 -29.21 21.19
CA GLY A 215 -3.38 -28.72 21.83
C GLY A 215 -3.89 -27.42 21.21
N ASN A 216 -4.70 -26.65 21.94
CA ASN A 216 -5.36 -25.45 21.42
C ASN A 216 -4.40 -24.24 21.33
N ARG A 217 -3.44 -24.32 20.41
CA ARG A 217 -2.35 -23.35 20.22
C ARG A 217 -2.18 -22.99 18.77
N ILE A 218 -1.71 -21.77 18.52
CA ILE A 218 -1.68 -21.21 17.17
C ILE A 218 -0.29 -20.65 16.85
N LEU A 219 0.24 -21.02 15.70
CA LEU A 219 1.37 -20.33 15.07
C LEU A 219 0.86 -19.49 13.89
N THR A 220 1.17 -18.20 13.89
CA THR A 220 0.82 -17.28 12.81
C THR A 220 2.07 -16.73 12.14
N VAL A 221 2.15 -16.76 10.81
CA VAL A 221 3.21 -16.13 10.01
C VAL A 221 2.57 -15.15 9.03
N ASN A 222 2.89 -13.87 9.18
CA ASN A 222 2.43 -12.79 8.31
C ASN A 222 3.36 -12.63 7.10
N GLY A 223 3.46 -13.69 6.29
CA GLY A 223 4.31 -13.77 5.09
C GLY A 223 4.53 -15.21 4.64
N GLU A 224 5.60 -15.44 3.88
CA GLU A 224 6.00 -16.79 3.46
C GLU A 224 6.61 -17.59 4.61
N ALA A 225 6.46 -18.91 4.59
CA ALA A 225 7.04 -19.78 5.60
C ALA A 225 7.82 -20.95 4.98
N TYR A 226 8.98 -21.24 5.55
CA TYR A 226 9.76 -22.43 5.23
C TYR A 226 9.87 -23.33 6.47
N PHE A 227 9.49 -24.60 6.34
CA PHE A 227 9.54 -25.59 7.41
C PHE A 227 10.49 -26.74 7.06
N LYS A 228 11.52 -26.93 7.88
CA LYS A 228 12.29 -28.19 7.87
C LYS A 228 11.45 -29.38 8.30
N ASP A 229 10.61 -29.19 9.31
CA ASP A 229 9.71 -30.21 9.83
C ASP A 229 8.56 -29.51 10.58
N LEU A 230 7.33 -30.00 10.40
CA LEU A 230 6.13 -29.45 11.04
C LEU A 230 5.27 -30.59 11.57
N GLU A 231 5.02 -30.56 12.88
CA GLU A 231 4.17 -31.50 13.57
C GLU A 231 3.02 -30.79 14.28
N LEU A 232 1.80 -31.24 13.98
CA LEU A 232 0.56 -30.74 14.58
C LEU A 232 -0.09 -31.87 15.38
N GLN A 233 -0.32 -31.63 16.67
CA GLN A 233 -0.95 -32.59 17.57
C GLN A 233 -2.23 -32.04 18.20
N GLY A 234 -3.30 -32.83 18.19
CA GLY A 234 -4.57 -32.48 18.84
C GLY A 234 -5.33 -31.36 18.12
N SER A 235 -5.62 -30.27 18.82
CA SER A 235 -6.36 -29.09 18.31
C SER A 235 -5.46 -27.93 17.85
N ALA A 236 -4.23 -28.25 17.45
CA ALA A 236 -3.24 -27.29 17.00
C ALA A 236 -3.68 -26.55 15.73
N ALA A 237 -3.34 -25.27 15.64
CA ALA A 237 -3.63 -24.46 14.47
C ALA A 237 -2.37 -23.78 13.92
N ILE A 238 -2.30 -23.65 12.60
CA ILE A 238 -1.30 -22.87 11.91
C ILE A 238 -1.97 -21.94 10.89
N GLN A 239 -1.51 -20.69 10.85
CA GLN A 239 -1.97 -19.67 9.91
C GLN A 239 -0.79 -19.03 9.20
N ILE A 240 -0.73 -19.17 7.87
CA ILE A 240 0.32 -18.60 7.02
C ILE A 240 -0.32 -17.69 6.00
N ASN A 241 0.01 -16.40 6.06
CA ASN A 241 -0.50 -15.37 5.15
C ASN A 241 0.45 -15.21 3.93
N GLY A 242 0.77 -16.32 3.27
CA GLY A 242 1.73 -16.40 2.15
C GLY A 242 2.00 -17.85 1.72
N ASP A 243 2.99 -18.06 0.85
CA ASP A 243 3.41 -19.39 0.41
C ASP A 243 4.05 -20.18 1.56
N ALA A 244 3.86 -21.51 1.56
CA ALA A 244 4.47 -22.40 2.54
C ALA A 244 5.27 -23.50 1.84
N ILE A 245 6.54 -23.64 2.23
CA ILE A 245 7.47 -24.63 1.68
C ILE A 245 7.84 -25.60 2.79
N PHE A 246 7.76 -26.89 2.52
CA PHE A 246 8.04 -27.96 3.45
C PHE A 246 9.19 -28.84 2.93
N GLU A 247 10.16 -29.19 3.77
CA GLU A 247 11.12 -30.24 3.43
C GLU A 247 10.54 -31.66 3.54
N LYS A 248 9.52 -31.81 4.37
CA LYS A 248 8.83 -33.08 4.66
C LYS A 248 7.34 -32.86 4.70
N GLU A 249 6.58 -33.93 4.48
CA GLU A 249 5.14 -33.89 4.69
C GLU A 249 4.80 -33.49 6.13
N ILE A 250 3.70 -32.77 6.30
CA ILE A 250 3.24 -32.32 7.61
C ILE A 250 2.83 -33.54 8.41
N THR A 251 3.43 -33.71 9.59
CA THR A 251 3.04 -34.78 10.51
C THR A 251 1.84 -34.31 11.32
N VAL A 252 0.74 -35.05 11.22
CA VAL A 252 -0.51 -34.71 11.89
C VAL A 252 -0.92 -35.87 12.80
N ILE A 253 -1.08 -35.58 14.09
CA ILE A 253 -1.49 -36.55 15.10
C ILE A 253 -2.83 -36.11 15.70
N GLY A 254 -3.91 -36.76 15.26
CA GLY A 254 -5.30 -36.46 15.65
C GLY A 254 -6.11 -35.73 14.58
N ASN A 255 -7.39 -35.47 14.87
CA ASN A 255 -8.37 -35.03 13.86
C ASN A 255 -8.85 -33.58 14.01
N ALA A 256 -8.43 -32.87 15.07
CA ALA A 256 -8.98 -31.57 15.46
C ALA A 256 -8.08 -30.37 15.07
N TYR A 257 -7.04 -30.60 14.27
CA TYR A 257 -6.10 -29.57 13.85
C TYR A 257 -6.70 -28.63 12.79
N LYS A 258 -6.11 -27.45 12.63
CA LYS A 258 -6.48 -26.47 11.61
C LYS A 258 -5.25 -25.96 10.86
N ILE A 259 -5.21 -26.14 9.54
CA ILE A 259 -4.16 -25.58 8.68
C ILE A 259 -4.80 -24.50 7.82
N CYS A 260 -4.37 -23.25 7.97
CA CYS A 260 -4.80 -22.13 7.15
C CYS A 260 -3.60 -21.58 6.39
N ILE A 261 -3.51 -21.84 5.09
CA ILE A 261 -2.43 -21.31 4.25
C ILE A 261 -3.07 -20.56 3.09
N THR A 262 -2.79 -19.26 3.01
CA THR A 262 -3.34 -18.39 1.97
C THR A 262 -2.46 -18.36 0.71
N GLY A 263 -1.26 -18.92 0.70
CA GLY A 263 -0.44 -19.05 -0.50
C GLY A 263 -0.46 -20.45 -1.12
N LYS A 264 0.45 -20.69 -2.06
CA LYS A 264 0.74 -22.02 -2.60
C LYS A 264 1.59 -22.81 -1.61
N THR A 265 1.40 -24.12 -1.63
CA THR A 265 2.09 -25.06 -0.77
C THR A 265 3.02 -25.93 -1.61
N TYR A 266 4.27 -26.05 -1.18
CA TYR A 266 5.31 -26.78 -1.87
C TYR A 266 5.99 -27.78 -0.96
N LEU A 267 6.37 -28.93 -1.52
CA LEU A 267 7.20 -29.93 -0.86
C LEU A 267 8.51 -30.01 -1.64
N LEU A 268 9.64 -30.10 -0.95
CA LEU A 268 10.89 -30.40 -1.65
C LEU A 268 10.83 -31.83 -2.23
N ASP A 269 11.39 -31.98 -3.43
CA ASP A 269 11.55 -33.27 -4.07
C ASP A 269 12.42 -34.23 -3.25
N SER A 270 12.52 -35.48 -3.68
CA SER A 270 13.32 -36.51 -3.01
C SER A 270 14.80 -36.13 -2.85
N THR A 271 15.31 -35.23 -3.72
CA THR A 271 16.69 -34.72 -3.67
C THR A 271 16.87 -33.54 -2.70
N LYS A 272 15.78 -33.02 -2.14
CA LYS A 272 15.71 -31.80 -1.33
C LYS A 272 16.24 -30.54 -2.03
N ALA A 273 16.29 -30.57 -3.36
CA ALA A 273 16.88 -29.50 -4.15
C ALA A 273 15.82 -28.64 -4.82
N LYS A 274 14.67 -29.21 -5.20
CA LYS A 274 13.65 -28.53 -6.00
C LYS A 274 12.27 -28.58 -5.39
N LEU A 275 11.46 -27.56 -5.65
CA LEU A 275 10.08 -27.48 -5.18
C LEU A 275 9.12 -28.28 -6.07
N THR A 276 8.18 -28.97 -5.44
CA THR A 276 7.04 -29.67 -6.08
C THR A 276 5.74 -29.19 -5.45
N SER A 277 4.64 -29.27 -6.20
CA SER A 277 3.33 -28.87 -5.67
C SER A 277 2.90 -29.83 -4.56
N TYR A 278 2.47 -29.31 -3.42
CA TYR A 278 2.09 -30.12 -2.27
C TYR A 278 0.64 -29.86 -1.86
N PRO A 279 -0.30 -30.79 -2.11
CA PRO A 279 -1.67 -30.65 -1.64
C PRO A 279 -1.72 -30.96 -0.13
N ILE A 280 -1.83 -29.93 0.71
CA ILE A 280 -1.89 -30.11 2.16
C ILE A 280 -3.15 -30.86 2.62
N PRO A 281 -3.05 -31.71 3.65
CA PRO A 281 -4.18 -32.41 4.23
C PRO A 281 -5.07 -31.38 4.96
N ARG A 282 -6.19 -31.00 4.34
CA ARG A 282 -7.24 -30.15 4.93
C ARG A 282 -6.84 -28.69 5.21
N ASN A 283 -6.60 -27.92 4.14
CA ASN A 283 -6.55 -26.45 4.24
C ASN A 283 -7.93 -25.90 4.63
N THR A 284 -8.05 -25.30 5.81
CA THR A 284 -9.30 -24.72 6.34
C THR A 284 -9.55 -23.31 5.82
N CYS A 285 -8.57 -22.69 5.19
CA CYS A 285 -8.74 -21.40 4.53
C CYS A 285 -9.02 -21.61 3.05
N THR A 286 -9.96 -20.82 2.53
CA THR A 286 -10.16 -20.66 1.09
C THR A 286 -8.83 -20.19 0.54
N LYS A 287 -8.22 -20.97 -0.37
CA LYS A 287 -7.07 -20.50 -1.13
C LYS A 287 -7.51 -19.19 -1.81
N PRO A 288 -6.81 -18.06 -1.62
CA PRO A 288 -6.87 -16.97 -2.58
C PRO A 288 -6.62 -17.59 -3.95
N ASP A 289 -7.58 -17.42 -4.86
CA ASP A 289 -7.36 -17.83 -6.25
C ASP A 289 -6.10 -17.11 -6.73
N THR A 290 -5.25 -17.82 -7.48
CA THR A 290 -3.84 -17.48 -7.76
C THR A 290 -3.63 -16.28 -8.70
N SER A 291 -4.56 -15.35 -8.67
CA SER A 291 -4.77 -14.23 -9.58
C SER A 291 -5.28 -12.97 -8.85
N GLU A 292 -5.26 -12.96 -7.51
CA GLU A 292 -5.74 -11.82 -6.74
C GLU A 292 -4.83 -10.59 -6.88
N TRP A 293 -5.44 -9.49 -7.29
CA TRP A 293 -4.84 -8.16 -7.22
C TRP A 293 -4.76 -7.69 -5.76
N PHE A 294 -3.69 -7.01 -5.38
CA PHE A 294 -3.51 -6.43 -4.06
C PHE A 294 -2.82 -5.07 -4.16
N PHE A 295 -3.10 -4.23 -3.16
CA PHE A 295 -2.47 -2.94 -2.99
C PHE A 295 -1.60 -2.99 -1.74
N ASN A 296 -0.31 -2.62 -1.87
CA ASN A 296 0.60 -2.54 -0.74
C ASN A 296 0.81 -1.07 -0.33
N PRO A 297 0.20 -0.61 0.77
CA PRO A 297 0.36 0.78 1.21
C PRO A 297 1.80 1.10 1.64
N ASN A 298 2.63 0.10 1.96
CA ASN A 298 4.00 0.30 2.42
C ASN A 298 5.02 0.49 1.29
N GLU A 299 4.64 0.25 0.02
CA GLU A 299 5.50 0.55 -1.13
C GLU A 299 5.61 2.04 -1.42
N GLY A 300 4.85 2.85 -0.70
CA GLY A 300 4.88 4.29 -0.79
C GLY A 300 4.15 4.82 -2.01
N ILE A 301 3.91 6.12 -1.98
CA ILE A 301 3.32 6.88 -3.08
C ILE A 301 4.44 7.64 -3.73
N LYS A 302 4.51 7.57 -5.06
CA LYS A 302 5.39 8.45 -5.80
C LYS A 302 4.58 9.66 -6.23
N VAL A 303 5.07 10.84 -5.84
CA VAL A 303 4.47 12.13 -6.15
C VAL A 303 5.39 12.94 -7.05
N THR A 304 4.79 13.69 -7.96
CA THR A 304 5.47 14.66 -8.81
C THR A 304 4.83 16.03 -8.55
N TYR A 305 5.68 17.01 -8.24
CA TYR A 305 5.33 18.41 -7.99
C TYR A 305 5.31 19.21 -9.30
#